data_AF-A0A318HHT5-F1
#
_entry.id   AF-A0A318HHT5-F1
#
_cell.length_a   1.000
_cell.length_b   1.000
_cell.length_c   1.000
_cell.angle_alpha   90.00
_cell.angle_beta   90.00
_cell.angle_gamma   90.00
#
_symmetry.space_group_name_H-M   'P 1'
#
loop_
_entity.id
_entity.type
_entity.pdbx_description
1 polymer ?
#
loop_
_entity_poly.entity_id
_entity_poly.type
_entity_poly.pdbx_seq_one_letter_code
_entity_poly.pdbx_strand_id
1 'polypeptide(L)' 'MKTHLNCPCGESIKGENEDDLVEKAQVHLSEAHPGREYDRDAILFMAY' A
#
# COMPACT_ATOMS: atom_id res chain seq x y z
N MET A 1 -0.45 6.74 13.34
CA MET A 1 0.51 6.54 12.24
C MET A 1 0.31 5.12 11.74
N LYS A 2 -0.13 5.00 10.49
CA LYS A 2 -0.47 3.71 9.90
C LYS A 2 0.78 3.09 9.29
N THR A 3 1.04 1.82 9.59
CA THR A 3 2.29 1.14 9.19
C THR A 3 2.05 -0.23 8.59
N HIS A 4 0.80 -0.71 8.60
CA HIS A 4 0.43 -1.99 8.02
C HIS A 4 -0.74 -1.80 7.05
N LEU A 5 -0.67 -2.50 5.93
CA LEU A 5 -1.73 -2.56 4.92
C LEU A 5 -2.00 -4.01 4.57
N ASN A 6 -3.26 -4.43 4.61
CA ASN A 6 -3.67 -5.67 3.98
C ASN A 6 -4.29 -5.34 2.62
N CYS A 7 -3.57 -5.71 1.56
CA CYS A 7 -4.05 -5.54 0.20
C CYS A 7 -5.23 -6.50 -0.04
N PRO A 8 -6.31 -6.09 -0.75
CA PRO A 8 -7.43 -6.97 -1.07
C PRO A 8 -7.06 -8.23 -1.86
N CYS A 9 -5.87 -8.29 -2.48
CA CYS A 9 -5.36 -9.47 -3.15
C CYS A 9 -4.83 -10.56 -2.19
N GLY A 10 -4.69 -10.24 -0.90
CA GLY A 10 -4.20 -11.14 0.15
C GLY A 10 -2.77 -10.86 0.63
N GLU A 11 -2.05 -9.92 0.01
CA GLU A 11 -0.69 -9.54 0.45
C GLU A 11 -0.72 -8.55 1.63
N SER A 12 0.15 -8.78 2.61
CA SER A 12 0.35 -7.86 3.74
C SER A 12 1.63 -7.05 3.53
N ILE A 13 1.52 -5.73 3.60
CA ILE A 13 2.62 -4.79 3.40
C ILE A 13 2.89 -4.05 4.72
N LYS A 14 4.17 -3.92 5.08
CA LYS A 14 4.61 -3.23 6.29
C LYS A 14 5.62 -2.13 5.99
N GLY A 15 5.32 -0.93 6.46
CA GLY A 15 6.20 0.22 6.43
C GLY A 15 6.74 0.62 7.79
N GLU A 16 7.84 1.36 7.82
CA GLU A 16 8.41 2.00 9.01
C GLU A 16 7.60 3.25 9.44
N ASN A 17 6.96 3.90 8.46
CA ASN A 17 6.08 5.04 8.61
C ASN A 17 5.09 5.08 7.42
N GLU A 18 4.27 6.13 7.32
CA GLU A 18 3.26 6.25 6.27
C GLU A 18 3.87 6.47 4.87
N ASP A 19 5.01 7.16 4.77
CA ASP A 19 5.71 7.36 3.49
C ASP A 19 6.27 6.03 2.95
N ASP A 20 6.99 5.29 3.80
CA ASP A 20 7.55 3.98 3.46
C ASP A 20 6.46 2.95 3.16
N LEU A 21 5.33 2.98 3.89
CA LEU A 21 4.19 2.11 3.59
C LEU A 21 3.60 2.42 2.20
N VAL A 22 3.46 3.71 1.86
CA VAL A 22 2.91 4.15 0.58
C VAL A 22 3.83 3.76 -0.57
N GLU A 23 5.14 3.98 -0.43
CA GLU A 23 6.12 3.60 -1.44
C GLU A 23 6.07 2.09 -1.72
N LYS A 24 6.10 1.26 -0.66
CA LYS A 24 6.00 -0.20 -0.80
C LYS A 24 4.69 -0.65 -1.43
N ALA A 25 3.56 -0.03 -1.07
CA ALA A 25 2.27 -0.33 -1.66
C ALA A 25 2.23 0.03 -3.15
N GLN A 26 2.83 1.14 -3.57
CA GLN A 26 2.92 1.53 -4.98
C GLN A 26 3.80 0.59 -5.80
N VAL A 27 4.91 0.12 -5.24
CA VAL A 27 5.75 -0.92 -5.88
C VAL A 27 4.92 -2.20 -6.08
N HIS A 28 4.27 -2.69 -5.03
CA HIS A 28 3.39 -3.86 -5.12
C HIS A 28 2.30 -3.68 -6.20
N LEU A 29 1.62 -2.53 -6.23
CA LEU A 29 0.58 -2.25 -7.22
C LEU A 29 1.12 -2.31 -8.66
N SER A 30 2.28 -1.70 -8.90
CA SER A 30 2.90 -1.65 -10.22
C SER A 30 3.32 -3.04 -10.72
N GLU A 31 3.78 -3.91 -9.82
CA GLU A 31 4.25 -5.26 -10.15
C GLU A 31 3.10 -6.28 -10.25
N ALA A 32 2.19 -6.29 -9.27
CA ALA A 32 1.13 -7.30 -9.16
C ALA A 32 -0.17 -6.93 -9.90
N HIS A 33 -0.39 -5.62 -10.14
CA HIS A 33 -1.66 -5.09 -10.63
C HIS A 33 -1.47 -4.03 -11.73
N PRO A 34 -0.88 -4.39 -12.89
CA PRO A 34 -0.68 -3.44 -13.99
C PRO A 34 -1.99 -2.77 -14.41
N GLY A 35 -1.98 -1.43 -14.44
CA GLY A 35 -3.16 -0.60 -14.75
C GLY A 35 -4.05 -0.27 -13.54
N ARG A 36 -3.68 -0.68 -12.33
CA ARG A 36 -4.35 -0.28 -11.09
C ARG A 36 -3.52 0.78 -10.37
N GLU A 37 -4.11 1.93 -10.14
CA GLU A 37 -3.45 3.05 -9.46
C GLU A 37 -4.22 3.40 -8.19
N TYR A 38 -3.51 3.45 -7.06
CA TYR A 38 -4.01 4.03 -5.83
C TYR A 38 -3.12 5.21 -5.46
N ASP A 39 -3.76 6.33 -5.12
CA ASP A 39 -3.06 7.45 -4.53
C ASP A 39 -2.74 7.17 -3.05
N ARG A 40 -1.95 8.08 -2.47
CA ARG A 40 -1.55 8.01 -1.08
C ARG A 40 -2.73 7.87 -0.13
N ASP A 41 -3.79 8.65 -0.35
CA ASP A 41 -4.93 8.72 0.55
C ASP A 41 -5.74 7.42 0.51
N ALA A 42 -5.92 6.81 -0.66
CA ALA A 42 -6.54 5.50 -0.80
C ALA A 42 -5.72 4.40 -0.11
N ILE A 43 -4.39 4.41 -0.27
CA ILE A 43 -3.50 3.46 0.42
C ILE A 43 -3.62 3.62 1.94
N LEU A 44 -3.53 4.86 2.43
CA LEU A 44 -3.63 5.14 3.87
C LEU A 44 -5.04 4.91 4.41
N PHE A 45 -6.09 5.01 3.60
CA PHE A 45 -7.45 4.67 4.03
C PHE A 45 -7.57 3.19 4.40
N MET A 46 -6.95 2.30 3.63
CA MET A 46 -6.94 0.85 3.85
C MET A 46 -5.96 0.39 4.94
N ALA A 47 -4.97 1.23 5.29
CA ALA A 47 -3.96 0.91 6.28
C ALA A 47 -4.44 1.10 7.73
N TYR A 48 -3.75 0.44 8.66
CA TYR A 48 -3.97 0.51 10.12
C TYR A 48 -2.66 0.60 10.92
#